data_AF-A0A2D7ZHJ3-F1
#
_entry.id   AF-A0A2D7ZHJ3-F1
#
_cell.length_a   1.000
_cell.length_b   1.000
_cell.length_c   1.000
_cell.angle_alpha   90.00
_cell.angle_beta   90.00
_cell.angle_gamma   90.00
#
_symmetry.space_group_name_H-M   'P 1'
#
loop_
_entity.id
_entity.type
_entity.pdbx_description
1 polymer ?
#
loop_
_entity_poly.entity_id
_entity_poly.type
_entity_poly.pdbx_seq_one_letter_code
_entity_poly.pdbx_strand_id
1 'polypeptide(L)' 'MIRFNSTLSKYEGYSGSAWGQLGGGATGGGSDEVFIENDQTVTTNYTITTNKNAMSTGPITINSGVTVTIPSGSTYVIL' A
#
# COMPACT_ATOMS: atom_id res chain seq x y z
N MET A 1 -5.22 -2.47 -22.43
CA MET A 1 -6.05 -3.71 -22.43
C MET A 1 -6.00 -4.30 -21.03
N ILE A 2 -7.05 -4.95 -20.52
CA ILE A 2 -7.00 -5.60 -19.19
C ILE A 2 -7.07 -7.10 -19.42
N ARG A 3 -6.19 -7.89 -18.80
CA ARG A 3 -6.32 -9.35 -18.76
C ARG A 3 -6.15 -9.87 -17.34
N PHE A 4 -6.64 -11.08 -17.19
CA PHE A 4 -6.22 -11.94 -16.10
C PHE A 4 -4.99 -12.75 -16.56
N ASN A 5 -3.86 -12.57 -15.88
CA ASN A 5 -2.66 -13.36 -16.10
C ASN A 5 -2.85 -14.74 -15.46
N SER A 6 -3.07 -15.80 -16.24
CA SER A 6 -3.27 -17.15 -15.68
C SER A 6 -2.00 -17.77 -15.06
N THR A 7 -0.82 -17.20 -15.34
CA THR A 7 0.45 -17.60 -14.70
C THR A 7 0.65 -16.88 -13.37
N LEU A 8 0.32 -15.59 -13.29
CA LEU A 8 0.46 -14.78 -12.08
C LEU A 8 -0.84 -14.67 -11.25
N SER A 9 -1.91 -15.33 -11.69
CA SER A 9 -3.27 -15.28 -11.13
C SER A 9 -3.77 -13.88 -10.74
N LYS A 10 -3.35 -12.83 -11.44
CA LYS A 10 -3.67 -11.44 -11.13
C LYS A 10 -4.22 -10.70 -12.33
N TYR A 11 -5.10 -9.74 -12.07
CA TYR A 11 -5.46 -8.77 -13.10
C TYR A 11 -4.25 -7.90 -13.39
N GLU A 12 -3.98 -7.71 -14.67
CA GLU A 12 -2.93 -6.87 -15.15
C GLU A 12 -3.40 -6.02 -16.32
N GLY A 13 -2.88 -4.80 -16.37
CA GLY A 13 -3.09 -3.85 -17.44
C GLY A 13 -1.98 -3.98 -18.46
N TYR A 14 -2.35 -4.09 -19.73
CA TYR A 14 -1.44 -3.93 -20.86
C TYR A 14 -1.31 -2.47 -21.23
N SER A 15 -0.07 -1.99 -21.23
CA SER A 15 0.32 -0.61 -21.56
C SER A 15 0.45 -0.32 -23.06
N GLY A 16 0.42 -1.36 -23.91
CA GLY A 16 0.82 -1.25 -25.32
C GLY A 16 2.15 -1.96 -25.62
N SER A 17 2.97 -2.24 -24.59
CA SER A 17 4.27 -2.91 -24.70
C SER A 17 4.53 -4.01 -23.66
N ALA A 18 3.91 -3.93 -22.47
CA ALA A 18 4.08 -4.90 -21.39
C ALA A 18 2.82 -5.01 -20.51
N TRP A 19 2.79 -6.03 -19.66
CA TRP A 19 1.72 -6.29 -18.70
C TRP A 19 2.19 -6.02 -17.27
N GLY A 20 1.32 -5.45 -16.44
CA GLY A 20 1.62 -5.19 -15.02
C GLY A 20 0.37 -5.18 -14.13
N GLN A 21 0.55 -5.48 -12.85
CA GLN A 21 -0.53 -5.68 -11.86
C GLN A 21 -1.53 -4.51 -11.77
N LEU A 22 -2.81 -4.84 -11.63
CA LEU A 22 -3.89 -3.90 -11.34
C LEU A 22 -4.31 -4.01 -9.86
N GLY A 23 -3.82 -3.10 -9.01
CA GLY A 23 -4.16 -3.00 -7.58
C GLY A 23 -2.94 -2.98 -6.64
N GLY A 24 -3.12 -2.47 -5.42
CA GLY A 24 -2.08 -2.39 -4.37
C GLY A 24 -2.19 -3.54 -3.36
N GLY A 25 -1.07 -4.21 -3.09
CA GLY A 25 -0.98 -5.39 -2.23
C GLY A 25 0.47 -5.70 -1.90
N ALA A 26 0.74 -6.88 -1.36
CA ALA A 26 2.12 -7.31 -1.09
C ALA A 26 2.93 -7.47 -2.39
N THR A 27 4.22 -7.18 -2.30
CA THR A 27 5.21 -7.27 -3.37
C THR A 27 6.22 -8.39 -3.09
N GLY A 28 7.07 -8.69 -4.08
CA GLY A 28 8.09 -9.73 -4.00
C GLY A 28 8.68 -10.04 -5.37
N GLY A 29 9.65 -10.94 -5.41
CA GLY A 29 10.26 -11.38 -6.67
C GLY A 29 9.35 -12.34 -7.43
N GLY A 30 9.17 -12.14 -8.73
CA GLY A 30 8.39 -13.06 -9.57
C GLY A 30 6.92 -13.13 -9.18
N SER A 31 6.48 -14.28 -8.64
CA SER A 31 5.12 -14.50 -8.14
C SER A 31 4.96 -14.25 -6.63
N ASP A 32 6.04 -13.93 -5.93
CA ASP A 32 6.02 -13.75 -4.48
C ASP A 32 5.28 -12.45 -4.11
N GLU A 33 4.39 -12.54 -3.13
CA GLU A 33 3.64 -11.42 -2.54
C GLU A 33 3.86 -11.45 -1.02
N VAL A 34 5.10 -11.19 -0.60
CA VAL A 34 5.59 -11.41 0.77
C VAL A 34 5.73 -10.11 1.55
N PHE A 35 6.09 -9.02 0.88
CA PHE A 35 6.47 -7.77 1.54
C PHE A 35 5.38 -6.72 1.39
N ILE A 36 4.99 -6.08 2.50
CA ILE A 36 4.23 -4.83 2.46
C ILE A 36 5.24 -3.71 2.62
N GLU A 37 5.52 -3.00 1.53
CA GLU A 37 6.46 -1.88 1.54
C GLU A 37 5.73 -0.60 1.90
N ASN A 38 6.14 0.03 3.00
CA ASN A 38 5.65 1.34 3.38
C ASN A 38 6.57 2.42 2.80
N ASP A 39 5.97 3.50 2.30
CA ASP A 39 6.72 4.74 2.10
C ASP A 39 7.21 5.27 3.46
N GLN A 40 8.43 5.81 3.48
CA GLN A 40 9.04 6.34 4.70
C GLN A 40 8.51 7.73 5.09
N THR A 41 7.79 8.41 4.19
CA THR A 41 7.32 9.79 4.41
C THR A 41 5.84 9.93 4.09
N VAL A 42 5.06 10.43 5.05
CA VAL A 42 3.67 10.81 4.84
C VAL A 42 3.63 12.24 4.29
N THR A 43 3.30 12.37 3.00
CA THR A 43 3.27 13.66 2.29
C THR A 43 1.88 14.28 2.21
N THR A 44 0.84 13.55 2.59
CA THR A 44 -0.56 13.94 2.43
C THR A 44 -1.35 13.65 3.69
N ASN A 45 -2.28 14.54 4.06
CA ASN A 45 -3.16 14.33 5.20
C ASN A 45 -3.89 12.98 5.08
N TYR A 46 -3.91 12.23 6.18
CA TYR A 46 -4.56 10.94 6.24
C TYR A 46 -5.33 10.77 7.54
N THR A 47 -6.53 10.21 7.44
CA THR A 47 -7.33 9.79 8.58
C THR A 47 -7.54 8.30 8.47
N ILE A 48 -7.13 7.55 9.49
CA ILE A 48 -7.45 6.12 9.56
C ILE A 48 -8.97 6.01 9.54
N THR A 49 -9.50 5.10 8.74
CA THR A 49 -10.94 4.84 8.68
C THR A 49 -11.47 4.48 10.07
N THR A 50 -12.59 5.09 10.50
CA THR A 50 -13.20 4.83 11.81
C THR A 50 -13.37 3.32 12.05
N ASN A 51 -13.05 2.87 13.27
CA ASN A 51 -13.06 1.46 13.70
C ASN A 51 -12.05 0.56 12.97
N LYS A 52 -10.93 1.10 12.47
CA LYS A 52 -9.82 0.34 11.90
C LYS A 52 -8.51 0.69 12.60
N ASN A 53 -7.59 -0.28 12.59
CA ASN A 53 -6.20 -0.04 12.98
C ASN A 53 -5.34 0.05 11.72
N ALA A 54 -4.18 0.70 11.84
CA ALA A 54 -3.19 0.80 10.78
C ALA A 54 -1.80 0.38 11.30
N MET A 55 -0.92 -0.03 10.39
CA MET A 55 0.48 -0.29 10.71
C MET A 55 1.42 0.11 9.57
N SER A 56 2.65 0.45 9.95
CA SER A 56 3.79 0.60 9.05
C SER A 56 5.03 -0.02 9.68
N THR A 57 6.07 -0.26 8.89
CA THR A 57 7.36 -0.77 9.36
C THR A 57 8.48 0.25 9.12
N GLY A 58 9.39 0.36 10.07
CA GLY A 58 10.54 1.27 10.02
C GLY A 58 10.22 2.73 10.37
N PRO A 59 11.23 3.62 10.41
CA PRO A 59 11.03 5.03 10.72
C PRO A 59 10.08 5.70 9.72
N ILE A 60 9.05 6.37 10.24
CA ILE A 60 8.09 7.14 9.44
C ILE A 60 8.23 8.61 9.76
N THR A 61 8.43 9.43 8.74
CA THR A 61 8.45 10.89 8.83
C THR A 61 7.10 11.45 8.38
N ILE A 62 6.57 12.44 9.10
CA ILE A 62 5.39 13.20 8.67
C ILE A 62 5.87 14.59 8.24
N ASN A 63 5.53 15.00 7.02
CA ASN A 63 5.94 16.31 6.51
C ASN A 63 5.31 17.46 7.31
N SER A 64 5.99 18.61 7.31
CA SER A 64 5.43 19.84 7.89
C SER A 64 4.10 20.19 7.20
N GLY A 65 3.08 20.53 8.00
CA GLY A 65 1.73 20.82 7.49
C GLY A 65 0.89 19.59 7.16
N VAL A 66 1.40 18.37 7.36
CA VAL A 66 0.66 17.12 7.19
C VAL A 66 0.24 16.55 8.54
N THR A 67 -0.98 16.03 8.59
CA THR A 67 -1.58 15.41 9.78
C THR A 67 -1.97 13.96 9.49
N VAL A 68 -1.60 13.06 10.42
CA VAL A 68 -2.14 11.71 10.51
C VAL A 68 -3.12 11.65 11.67
N THR A 69 -4.39 11.43 11.38
CA THR A 69 -5.46 11.38 12.38
C THR A 69 -5.80 9.94 12.74
N ILE A 70 -5.75 9.63 14.03
CA ILE A 70 -6.12 8.34 14.61
C ILE A 70 -7.46 8.52 15.33
N PRO A 71 -8.59 7.96 14.82
CA PRO A 71 -9.88 8.07 15.47
C PRO A 71 -9.91 7.37 16.83
N SER A 72 -10.89 7.73 17.68
CA SER A 72 -11.15 7.03 18.94
C SER A 72 -11.33 5.52 18.70
N GLY A 73 -10.72 4.70 19.56
CA GLY A 73 -10.75 3.24 19.46
C GLY A 73 -9.87 2.64 18.36
N SER A 74 -9.09 3.47 17.64
CA SER A 74 -8.14 3.02 16.62
C SER A 74 -6.71 3.06 17.16
N THR A 75 -5.86 2.20 16.62
CA THR A 75 -4.42 2.15 16.91
C THR A 75 -3.63 2.27 15.62
N TYR A 76 -2.59 3.11 15.64
CA TYR A 76 -1.54 3.12 14.64
C TYR A 76 -0.24 2.60 15.27
N VAL A 77 0.34 1.54 14.69
CA VAL A 77 1.61 0.97 15.15
C VAL A 77 2.69 1.16 14.10
N ILE A 78 3.88 1.56 14.54
CA ILE A 78 5.10 1.58 13.74
C ILE A 78 6.00 0.47 14.28
N LEU A 79 6.26 -0.56 13.48
CA LEU A 79 7.05 -1.75 13.82
C LEU A 79 8.54 -1.55 13.59
#